data_AF-A0AA88UE40-F1
#
_entry.id   AF-A0AA88UE40-F1
#
_cell.length_a   1.000
_cell.length_b   1.000
_cell.length_c   1.000
_cell.angle_alpha   90.00
_cell.angle_beta   90.00
_cell.angle_gamma   90.00
#
_symmetry.space_group_name_H-M   'P 1'
#
loop_
_entity.id
_entity.type
_entity.pdbx_description
1 polymer ?
#
loop_
_entity_poly.entity_id
_entity_poly.type
_entity_poly.pdbx_seq_one_letter_code
_entity_poly.pdbx_strand_id
1 'polypeptide(L)'
;MAASDGGEELTIKERNLLSVAYKNMINARRASWQIHLLHRKEERHGNEGHMATIRDSWSKIEYELVYICDGILRLLDSTLVTSASTDNFKVFYLKMKGDYYSYLAEFEIGTERKEATENTRSAYKSTQGDPSELDRRGCLSEPSDKPDFKRCPKMVSFEYQ
;
A
#
# COMPACT_ATOMS: atom_id res chain seq x y z
N MET A 1 24.65 1.63 -32.86
CA MET A 1 24.16 2.52 -31.79
C MET A 1 23.58 1.63 -30.71
N ALA A 2 24.29 1.45 -29.59
CA ALA A 2 23.75 0.73 -28.43
C ALA A 2 22.93 1.73 -27.60
N ALA A 3 21.64 1.44 -27.44
CA ALA A 3 20.80 2.14 -26.48
C ALA A 3 21.29 1.73 -25.08
N SER A 4 21.87 2.68 -24.35
CA SER A 4 22.09 2.55 -22.92
C SER A 4 20.71 2.68 -22.25
N ASP A 5 20.05 1.55 -22.04
CA ASP A 5 18.86 1.47 -21.20
C ASP A 5 19.29 1.79 -19.76
N GLY A 6 18.88 2.95 -19.28
CA GLY A 6 19.43 3.63 -18.11
C GLY A 6 19.04 3.00 -16.77
N GLY A 7 19.53 1.80 -16.51
CA GLY A 7 19.55 1.16 -15.19
C GLY A 7 20.62 1.76 -14.28
N GLU A 8 20.68 3.09 -14.15
CA GLU A 8 21.56 3.73 -13.18
C GLU A 8 20.99 3.55 -11.77
N GLU A 9 21.82 2.96 -10.90
CA GLU A 9 21.49 2.77 -9.50
C GLU A 9 21.28 4.12 -8.80
N LEU A 10 20.13 4.29 -8.15
CA LEU A 10 19.82 5.51 -7.41
C LEU A 10 20.88 5.77 -6.34
N THR A 11 21.33 7.02 -6.26
CA THR A 11 22.18 7.46 -5.15
C THR A 11 21.44 7.39 -3.82
N ILE A 12 22.18 7.37 -2.71
CA ILE A 12 21.61 7.36 -1.36
C ILE A 12 20.61 8.51 -1.16
N LYS A 13 20.88 9.69 -1.71
CA LYS A 13 20.02 10.87 -1.59
C LYS A 13 18.70 10.69 -2.37
N GLU A 14 18.77 10.22 -3.62
CA GLU A 14 17.59 10.01 -4.47
C GLU A 14 16.70 8.91 -3.90
N ARG A 15 17.30 7.81 -3.45
CA ARG A 15 16.59 6.72 -2.78
C ARG A 15 15.86 7.19 -1.53
N ASN A 16 16.52 7.98 -0.68
CA ASN A 16 15.89 8.53 0.53
C ASN A 16 14.75 9.48 0.17
N LEU A 17 14.92 10.32 -0.85
CA LEU A 17 13.88 11.23 -1.33
C LEU A 17 12.66 10.45 -1.85
N LEU A 18 12.89 9.40 -2.65
CA LEU A 18 11.85 8.49 -3.15
C LEU A 18 11.06 7.89 -1.98
N SER A 19 11.77 7.33 -1.00
CA SER A 19 11.15 6.70 0.17
C SER A 19 10.30 7.70 0.97
N VAL A 20 10.81 8.91 1.21
CA VAL A 20 10.07 9.97 1.91
C VAL A 20 8.83 10.39 1.11
N ALA A 21 8.96 10.59 -0.20
CA ALA A 21 7.85 11.02 -1.05
C ALA A 21 6.70 10.01 -1.02
N TYR A 22 6.98 8.73 -1.30
CA TYR A 22 5.94 7.70 -1.30
C TYR A 22 5.35 7.45 0.09
N LYS A 23 6.19 7.46 1.14
CA LYS A 23 5.71 7.35 2.53
C LYS A 23 4.75 8.48 2.90
N ASN A 24 5.05 9.72 2.50
CA ASN A 24 4.18 10.85 2.77
C ASN A 24 2.86 10.76 2.00
N MET A 25 2.93 10.33 0.73
CA MET A 25 1.76 10.16 -0.12
C MET A 25 0.79 9.09 0.44
N ILE A 26 1.31 7.91 0.81
CA ILE A 26 0.47 6.85 1.40
C ILE A 26 -0.05 7.27 2.79
N ASN A 27 0.75 7.93 3.62
CA ASN A 27 0.32 8.37 4.95
C ASN A 27 -0.81 9.40 4.91
N ALA A 28 -0.77 10.33 3.95
CA ALA A 28 -1.85 11.30 3.77
C ALA A 28 -3.17 10.60 3.42
N ARG A 29 -3.12 9.57 2.57
CA ARG A 29 -4.32 8.78 2.21
C ARG A 29 -4.80 7.87 3.32
N ARG A 30 -3.89 7.22 4.04
CA ARG A 30 -4.22 6.42 5.23
C ARG A 30 -4.88 7.28 6.30
N ALA A 31 -4.38 8.49 6.56
CA ALA A 31 -4.99 9.40 7.53
C ALA A 31 -6.44 9.76 7.14
N SER A 32 -6.69 10.07 5.87
CA SER A 32 -8.04 10.30 5.35
C SER A 32 -8.93 9.06 5.54
N TRP A 33 -8.45 7.89 5.13
CA TRP A 33 -9.14 6.62 5.31
C TRP A 33 -9.54 6.34 6.77
N GLN A 34 -8.64 6.59 7.72
CA GLN A 34 -8.90 6.41 9.16
C GLN A 34 -10.01 7.35 9.67
N ILE A 35 -9.98 8.64 9.27
CA ILE A 35 -11.03 9.60 9.64
C ILE A 35 -12.39 9.13 9.13
N HIS A 36 -12.43 8.64 7.89
CA HIS A 36 -13.66 8.09 7.32
C HIS A 36 -14.14 6.82 8.04
N LEU A 37 -13.22 5.95 8.49
CA LEU A 37 -13.52 4.76 9.28
C LEU A 37 -14.12 5.12 10.65
N LEU A 38 -13.59 6.16 11.30
CA LEU A 38 -14.12 6.68 12.57
C LEU A 38 -15.52 7.25 12.40
N HIS A 39 -15.74 8.11 11.39
CA HIS A 39 -17.05 8.70 11.12
C HIS A 39 -18.15 7.64 10.94
N ARG A 40 -17.84 6.55 10.21
CA ARG A 40 -18.79 5.44 10.01
C ARG A 40 -19.16 4.73 11.32
N LYS A 41 -18.23 4.60 12.27
CA LYS A 41 -18.53 3.99 13.58
C LYS A 41 -19.48 4.86 14.41
N GLU A 42 -19.44 6.17 14.22
CA GLU A 42 -20.29 7.16 14.91
C GLU A 42 -21.68 7.31 14.26
N GLU A 43 -21.81 7.03 12.97
CA GLU A 43 -23.09 7.06 12.22
C GLU A 43 -24.03 5.90 12.58
N ARG A 44 -24.59 5.92 13.79
CA ARG A 44 -25.80 5.17 14.18
C ARG A 44 -27.09 5.98 13.99
N HIS A 45 -27.01 7.21 13.46
CA HIS A 45 -28.14 8.14 13.38
C HIS A 45 -28.39 8.66 11.95
N GLY A 46 -29.27 7.93 11.24
CA GLY A 46 -30.18 8.37 10.17
C GLY A 46 -29.85 9.63 9.34
N ASN A 47 -28.86 9.58 8.46
CA ASN A 47 -28.66 10.63 7.44
C ASN A 47 -28.28 10.05 6.06
N GLU A 48 -29.23 9.37 5.41
CA GLU A 48 -29.03 8.58 4.18
C GLU A 48 -28.50 9.38 2.97
N GLY A 49 -28.76 10.69 2.90
CA GLY A 49 -28.27 11.54 1.80
C GLY A 49 -26.75 11.76 1.82
N HIS A 50 -26.14 11.84 3.00
CA HIS A 50 -24.69 12.00 3.16
C HIS A 50 -23.94 10.68 2.91
N MET A 51 -24.61 9.54 3.13
CA MET A 51 -24.03 8.21 2.99
C MET A 51 -23.54 7.89 1.57
N ALA A 52 -24.22 8.39 0.53
CA ALA A 52 -23.83 8.17 -0.85
C ALA A 52 -22.50 8.87 -1.19
N THR A 53 -22.37 10.15 -0.85
CA THR A 53 -21.15 10.94 -1.05
C THR A 53 -19.98 10.38 -0.23
N ILE A 54 -20.26 9.95 1.01
CA ILE A 54 -19.27 9.30 1.87
C ILE A 54 -18.79 8.01 1.19
N ARG A 55 -19.69 7.14 0.72
CA ARG A 55 -19.32 5.90 0.03
C ARG A 55 -18.49 6.13 -1.23
N ASP A 56 -18.81 7.15 -2.03
CA ASP A 56 -18.04 7.45 -3.24
C ASP A 56 -16.63 7.97 -2.91
N SER A 57 -16.48 8.75 -1.83
CA SER A 57 -15.16 9.16 -1.34
C SER A 57 -14.34 7.97 -0.82
N TRP A 58 -14.98 6.99 -0.19
CA TRP A 58 -14.34 5.73 0.26
C TRP A 58 -13.72 4.96 -0.90
N SER A 59 -14.50 4.66 -1.94
CA SER A 59 -14.00 3.90 -3.09
C SER A 59 -12.86 4.63 -3.81
N LYS A 60 -12.87 5.96 -3.84
CA LYS A 60 -11.76 6.76 -4.38
C LYS A 60 -10.50 6.64 -3.53
N ILE A 61 -10.61 6.74 -2.21
CA ILE A 61 -9.45 6.61 -1.30
C ILE A 61 -8.85 5.22 -1.38
N GLU A 62 -9.68 4.16 -1.40
CA GLU A 62 -9.23 2.78 -1.56
C GLU A 62 -8.51 2.59 -2.89
N TYR A 63 -9.09 3.09 -3.99
CA TYR A 63 -8.45 3.05 -5.29
C TYR A 63 -7.09 3.76 -5.30
N GLU A 64 -7.01 4.96 -4.71
CA GLU A 64 -5.75 5.71 -4.63
C GLU A 64 -4.69 5.00 -3.78
N LEU A 65 -5.09 4.37 -2.67
CA LEU A 65 -4.19 3.57 -1.82
C LEU A 65 -3.60 2.38 -2.60
N VAL A 66 -4.45 1.62 -3.30
CA VAL A 66 -4.02 0.49 -4.14
C VAL A 66 -3.11 1.00 -5.26
N TYR A 67 -3.51 2.07 -5.96
CA TYR A 67 -2.74 2.66 -7.06
C TYR A 67 -1.33 3.11 -6.61
N ILE A 68 -1.22 3.75 -5.45
CA ILE A 68 0.07 4.16 -4.88
C ILE A 68 0.94 2.93 -4.59
N CYS A 69 0.38 1.91 -3.93
CA CYS A 69 1.10 0.68 -3.59
C CYS A 69 1.55 -0.06 -4.85
N ASP A 70 0.67 -0.27 -5.83
CA ASP A 70 1.02 -0.95 -7.08
C ASP A 70 2.08 -0.19 -7.88
N GLY A 71 2.01 1.14 -7.90
CA GLY A 71 3.00 1.99 -8.55
C GLY A 71 4.40 1.78 -8.01
N ILE A 72 4.57 1.80 -6.69
CA ILE A 72 5.88 1.59 -6.06
C ILE A 72 6.33 0.13 -6.11
N LEU A 73 5.43 -0.84 -5.95
CA LEU A 73 5.75 -2.26 -6.06
C LEU A 73 6.27 -2.61 -7.46
N ARG A 74 5.63 -2.08 -8.51
CA ARG A 74 6.11 -2.22 -9.88
C ARG A 74 7.48 -1.59 -10.11
N LEU A 75 7.70 -0.38 -9.58
CA LEU A 75 9.00 0.30 -9.69
C LEU A 75 10.12 -0.48 -8.98
N LEU A 76 9.81 -1.04 -7.81
CA LEU A 76 10.74 -1.87 -7.05
C LEU A 76 11.12 -3.14 -7.83
N ASP A 77 10.14 -3.84 -8.39
CA ASP A 77 10.36 -5.13 -9.06
C ASP A 77 10.99 -5.01 -10.45
N SER A 78 10.66 -3.96 -11.19
CA SER A 78 11.19 -3.76 -12.54
C SER A 78 12.59 -3.13 -12.55
N THR A 79 12.83 -2.14 -11.71
CA THR A 79 14.03 -1.29 -11.80
C THR A 79 14.90 -1.37 -10.56
N LEU A 80 14.36 -1.13 -9.36
CA LEU A 80 15.20 -0.81 -8.20
C LEU A 80 15.87 -2.03 -7.56
N VAL A 81 15.19 -3.18 -7.52
CA VAL A 81 15.77 -4.43 -7.00
C VAL A 81 16.78 -5.00 -7.99
N THR A 82 16.53 -4.85 -9.30
CA THR A 82 17.39 -5.33 -10.38
C THR A 82 18.63 -4.46 -10.59
N SER A 83 18.52 -3.14 -10.39
CA SER A 83 19.63 -2.19 -10.50
C SER A 83 20.52 -2.11 -9.26
N ALA A 84 20.15 -2.75 -8.15
CA ALA A 84 20.91 -2.65 -6.90
C ALA A 84 22.23 -3.43 -6.98
N SER A 85 23.35 -2.72 -6.92
CA SER A 85 24.70 -3.27 -6.96
C SER A 85 25.15 -3.81 -5.60
N THR A 86 24.67 -3.18 -4.51
CA THR A 86 25.08 -3.51 -3.12
C THR A 86 23.96 -4.20 -2.35
N ASP A 87 24.30 -5.20 -1.54
CA ASP A 87 23.34 -5.94 -0.70
C ASP A 87 22.56 -5.03 0.27
N ASN A 88 23.19 -3.96 0.78
CA ASN A 88 22.53 -2.95 1.61
C ASN A 88 21.37 -2.25 0.89
N PHE A 89 21.49 -2.03 -0.42
CA PHE A 89 20.42 -1.41 -1.21
C PHE A 89 19.33 -2.41 -1.57
N LYS A 90 19.69 -3.66 -1.86
CA LYS A 90 18.71 -4.76 -2.03
C LYS A 90 17.85 -4.94 -0.78
N VAL A 91 18.48 -5.00 0.40
CA VAL A 91 17.76 -5.13 1.68
C VAL A 91 16.83 -3.94 1.91
N PHE A 92 17.28 -2.72 1.59
CA PHE A 92 16.43 -1.53 1.70
C PHE A 92 15.19 -1.62 0.80
N TYR A 93 15.35 -1.99 -0.47
CA TYR A 93 14.23 -2.10 -1.41
C TYR A 93 13.28 -3.25 -1.07
N LEU A 94 13.81 -4.38 -0.58
CA LEU A 94 12.99 -5.50 -0.12
C LEU A 94 12.22 -5.16 1.15
N LYS A 95 12.80 -4.40 2.09
CA LYS A 95 12.09 -3.89 3.26
C LYS A 95 10.95 -2.96 2.84
N MET A 96 11.25 -2.03 1.93
CA MET A 96 10.26 -1.12 1.36
C MET A 96 9.13 -1.89 0.66
N LYS A 97 9.44 -2.94 -0.11
CA LYS A 97 8.46 -3.84 -0.73
C LYS A 97 7.54 -4.49 0.32
N GLY A 98 8.11 -4.98 1.42
CA GLY A 98 7.34 -5.51 2.55
C GLY A 98 6.39 -4.48 3.17
N ASP A 99 6.85 -3.24 3.36
CA ASP A 99 6.03 -2.17 3.94
C ASP A 99 4.79 -1.87 3.08
N TYR A 100 4.93 -1.84 1.74
CA TYR A 100 3.79 -1.59 0.84
C TYR A 100 2.84 -2.77 0.72
N TYR A 101 3.32 -4.01 0.78
CA TYR A 101 2.41 -5.16 0.89
C TYR A 101 1.68 -5.18 2.23
N SER A 102 2.33 -4.75 3.31
CA SER A 102 1.68 -4.62 4.61
C SER A 102 0.57 -3.59 4.55
N TYR A 103 0.78 -2.45 3.88
CA TYR A 103 -0.28 -1.48 3.64
C TYR A 103 -1.42 -2.08 2.82
N LEU A 104 -1.14 -2.78 1.70
CA LEU A 104 -2.17 -3.48 0.92
C LEU A 104 -3.05 -4.40 1.78
N ALA A 105 -2.44 -5.15 2.69
CA ALA A 105 -3.17 -6.07 3.58
C ALA A 105 -4.12 -5.36 4.57
N GLU A 106 -3.91 -4.07 4.89
CA GLU A 106 -4.79 -3.30 5.78
C GLU A 106 -6.16 -3.05 5.15
N PHE A 107 -6.17 -2.69 3.86
CA PHE A 107 -7.38 -2.25 3.15
C PHE A 107 -7.99 -3.31 2.24
N GLU A 108 -7.20 -4.27 1.73
CA GLU A 108 -7.74 -5.39 0.97
C GLU A 108 -8.58 -6.34 1.84
N ILE A 109 -9.44 -7.12 1.19
CA ILE A 109 -10.30 -8.12 1.81
C ILE A 109 -10.17 -9.47 1.10
N GLY A 110 -10.71 -10.53 1.70
CA GLY A 110 -10.80 -11.84 1.05
C GLY A 110 -9.44 -12.43 0.65
N THR A 111 -9.29 -12.74 -0.63
CA THR A 111 -8.12 -13.38 -1.25
C THR A 111 -6.95 -12.43 -1.38
N GLU A 112 -7.19 -11.20 -1.83
CA GLU A 112 -6.20 -10.16 -2.07
C GLU A 112 -5.45 -9.82 -0.77
N ARG A 113 -6.17 -9.77 0.36
CA ARG A 113 -5.55 -9.60 1.69
C ARG A 113 -4.60 -10.74 2.06
N LYS A 114 -4.97 -11.99 1.75
CA LYS A 114 -4.13 -13.16 2.06
C LYS A 114 -2.86 -13.13 1.22
N GLU A 115 -2.97 -12.80 -0.06
CA GLU A 115 -1.83 -12.64 -0.95
C GLU A 115 -0.91 -11.52 -0.48
N ALA A 116 -1.45 -10.34 -0.15
CA ALA A 116 -0.68 -9.23 0.39
C ALA A 116 0.04 -9.61 1.71
N THR A 117 -0.62 -10.36 2.60
CA THR A 117 -0.02 -10.84 3.85
C THR A 117 1.13 -11.81 3.59
N GLU A 118 0.97 -12.75 2.66
CA GLU A 118 2.02 -13.70 2.30
C GLU A 118 3.20 -13.00 1.61
N ASN A 119 2.93 -12.05 0.71
CA ASN A 119 3.95 -11.25 0.05
C ASN A 119 4.73 -10.38 1.04
N THR A 120 4.05 -9.80 2.03
CA THR A 120 4.68 -9.10 3.17
C THR A 120 5.66 -10.03 3.88
N ARG A 121 5.20 -11.21 4.25
CA ARG A 121 6.01 -12.22 4.95
C ARG A 121 7.21 -12.66 4.11
N SER A 122 7.01 -12.88 2.82
CA SER A 122 8.08 -13.27 1.90
C SER A 122 9.13 -12.17 1.77
N ALA A 123 8.71 -10.91 1.60
CA ALA A 123 9.63 -9.78 1.46
C ALA A 123 10.52 -9.61 2.70
N TYR A 124 9.95 -9.69 3.91
CA TYR A 124 10.76 -9.56 5.13
C TYR A 124 11.66 -10.78 5.39
N LYS A 125 11.19 -12.01 5.09
CA LYS A 125 12.05 -13.20 5.18
C LYS A 125 13.31 -13.08 4.33
N SER A 126 13.20 -12.47 3.15
CA SER A 126 14.34 -12.23 2.27
C SER A 126 15.35 -11.19 2.81
N THR A 127 15.00 -10.42 3.86
CA THR A 127 15.85 -9.36 4.42
C THR A 127 16.66 -9.73 5.67
N GLN A 128 16.54 -10.96 6.18
CA GLN A 128 17.12 -11.43 7.47
C GLN A 128 16.77 -10.58 8.72
N GLY A 129 15.96 -9.53 8.59
CA GLY A 129 15.51 -8.68 9.70
C GLY A 129 14.28 -9.23 10.39
N ASP A 130 14.33 -9.29 11.72
CA ASP A 130 13.21 -9.65 12.59
C ASP A 130 12.01 -8.68 12.36
N PRO A 131 10.78 -9.16 12.14
CA PRO A 131 9.58 -8.32 11.97
C PRO A 131 9.26 -7.37 13.13
N SER A 132 9.99 -7.47 14.24
CA SER A 132 9.75 -6.74 15.50
C SER A 132 10.15 -5.26 15.49
N GLU A 133 10.88 -4.78 14.47
CA GLU A 133 11.30 -3.38 14.30
C GLU A 133 10.40 -2.56 13.37
N LEU A 134 9.21 -3.09 13.05
CA LEU A 134 8.12 -2.34 12.43
C LEU A 134 7.67 -1.23 13.40
N ASP A 135 7.69 0.02 12.93
CA ASP A 135 7.14 1.18 13.63
C ASP A 135 5.73 0.85 14.17
N ARG A 136 5.64 0.58 15.48
CA ARG A 136 4.41 0.23 16.21
C ARG A 136 3.43 1.41 16.34
N ARG A 137 3.42 2.33 15.38
CA ARG A 137 2.47 3.45 15.32
C ARG A 137 1.26 3.19 14.43
N GLY A 138 1.22 2.06 13.70
CA GLY A 138 0.15 1.76 12.74
C GLY A 138 -0.85 0.68 13.13
N CYS A 139 -0.50 -0.26 14.02
CA CYS A 139 -1.37 -1.37 14.38
C CYS A 139 -2.42 -0.94 15.43
N LEU A 140 -3.45 -0.22 15.00
CA LEU A 140 -4.71 -0.20 15.73
C LEU A 140 -5.39 -1.55 15.54
N SER A 141 -5.65 -2.20 16.67
CA SER A 141 -6.34 -3.48 16.84
C SER A 141 -7.55 -3.63 15.91
N GLU A 142 -7.75 -4.84 15.39
CA GLU A 142 -8.95 -5.23 14.65
C GLU A 142 -10.23 -4.85 15.42
N PRO A 143 -11.20 -4.16 14.81
CA PRO A 143 -12.59 -4.40 15.12
C PRO A 143 -13.00 -5.67 14.37
N SER A 144 -13.36 -6.71 15.11
CA SER A 144 -13.83 -8.02 14.65
C SER A 144 -15.10 -8.00 13.78
N ASP A 145 -15.60 -6.80 13.46
CA ASP A 145 -16.78 -6.55 12.65
C ASP A 145 -16.38 -5.63 11.48
N LYS A 146 -15.63 -6.14 10.48
CA LYS A 146 -15.66 -5.52 9.16
C LYS A 146 -17.08 -5.75 8.63
N PRO A 147 -17.94 -4.73 8.47
CA PRO A 147 -19.26 -4.94 7.93
C PRO A 147 -19.12 -5.53 6.53
N ASP A 148 -19.89 -6.57 6.24
CA ASP A 148 -19.89 -7.35 4.99
C ASP A 148 -20.41 -6.48 3.83
N PHE A 149 -19.59 -5.51 3.42
CA PHE A 149 -19.83 -4.71 2.24
C PHE A 149 -19.27 -5.49 1.07
N LYS A 150 -20.16 -6.23 0.40
CA LYS A 150 -19.96 -6.68 -0.97
C LYS A 150 -19.37 -5.50 -1.75
N ARG A 151 -18.08 -5.63 -2.10
CA ARG A 151 -17.38 -4.77 -3.05
C ARG A 151 -18.36 -4.49 -4.18
N CYS A 152 -18.68 -3.22 -4.44
CA CYS A 152 -19.51 -2.91 -5.60
C CYS A 152 -18.76 -3.50 -6.82
N PRO A 153 -19.35 -4.46 -7.56
CA PRO A 153 -18.63 -5.22 -8.60
C PRO A 153 -18.15 -4.39 -9.79
N LYS A 154 -18.34 -3.07 -9.78
CA LYS A 154 -18.19 -2.20 -10.96
C LYS A 154 -16.81 -1.56 -11.13
N MET A 155 -15.78 -1.95 -10.38
CA MET A 155 -14.45 -1.33 -10.52
C MET A 155 -13.28 -2.30 -10.67
N VAL A 156 -13.55 -3.55 -11.10
CA VAL A 156 -12.50 -4.46 -11.61
C VAL A 156 -12.80 -4.89 -13.06
N SER A 157 -13.69 -4.17 -13.75
CA SER A 157 -14.05 -4.44 -15.15
C SER A 157 -13.97 -3.18 -16.02
N PHE A 158 -12.92 -2.37 -15.83
CA PHE A 158 -12.36 -1.65 -16.97
C PHE A 158 -11.29 -2.56 -17.56
N GLU A 159 -11.78 -3.59 -18.26
CA GLU A 159 -10.98 -4.30 -19.24
C GLU A 159 -10.45 -3.27 -20.24
N TYR A 160 -9.16 -3.41 -20.52
CA TYR A 160 -8.47 -2.78 -21.63
C TYR A 160 -9.20 -3.15 -22.93
N GLN A 161 -9.88 -2.18 -23.54
CA GLN A 161 -10.32 -2.20 -24.94
C GLN A 161 -10.14 -0.81 -25.54
#